data_AF-A0A6G1Q5E7-F1
#
_entry.id   AF-A0A6G1Q5E7-F1
#
_cell.length_a   1.000
_cell.length_b   1.000
_cell.length_c   1.000
_cell.angle_alpha   90.00
_cell.angle_beta   90.00
_cell.angle_gamma   90.00
#
_symmetry.space_group_name_H-M   'P 1'
#
loop_
_entity.id
_entity.type
_entity.pdbx_description
1 polymer ?
#
loop_
_entity_poly.entity_id
_entity_poly.type
_entity_poly.pdbx_seq_one_letter_code
_entity_poly.pdbx_strand_id
1 'polypeptide(L)'
;MDNATHLVSSSVYSWESAIPRPVGVVGDPYLAGGLVLGYLVLGLGSYIWAFWSQRMAVSDFFKGIKLCTSGSYSHLTGVQNIHGFFKMMISMDALTTITALVLVFKLFGSQCNSKGNCYEVFFTWLLMRYFEVHLHVLNALGCLLYLDHPQQAARVRWVFTAVFLLTVLFAVSCVVASLVNQQVIFGMGAVTFGLAAAIIIKCVVSTAPPSTAIYKKPVVIVAMVTVLFAFTPNFVLYTLLSNLASSGETNHTYYIAYANVLFFTNFNLLLNGLLCNFMLRVPVTEEEEQQQTMSLEYYRPNLI
;
A
#
# COMPACT_ATOMS: atom_id res chain seq x y z
N MET A 1 -46.84 44.25 -22.50
CA MET A 1 -45.42 43.96 -22.17
C MET A 1 -45.42 43.87 -20.66
N ASP A 2 -45.77 42.70 -20.16
CA ASP A 2 -46.12 42.51 -18.76
C ASP A 2 -45.01 41.70 -18.07
N ASN A 3 -44.46 42.34 -17.06
CA ASN A 3 -43.33 41.89 -16.26
C ASN A 3 -43.83 40.86 -15.25
N ALA A 4 -43.75 39.58 -15.61
CA ALA A 4 -44.08 38.47 -14.72
C ALA A 4 -42.89 38.15 -13.79
N THR A 5 -42.66 39.01 -12.80
CA THR A 5 -41.94 38.64 -11.58
C THR A 5 -42.96 38.48 -10.46
N HIS A 6 -42.80 37.41 -9.68
CA HIS A 6 -43.65 36.96 -8.57
C HIS A 6 -44.83 36.05 -8.94
N LEU A 7 -44.54 34.74 -9.03
CA LEU A 7 -45.35 33.65 -8.47
C LEU A 7 -44.68 32.30 -8.75
N VAL A 8 -43.61 31.98 -8.00
CA VAL A 8 -43.23 30.59 -7.71
C VAL A 8 -42.77 30.53 -6.26
N SER A 9 -43.74 30.70 -5.34
CA SER A 9 -43.66 30.08 -4.02
C SER A 9 -44.49 28.79 -4.09
N SER A 10 -44.01 27.74 -3.42
CA SER A 10 -44.50 26.34 -3.42
C SER A 10 -43.94 25.41 -4.52
N SER A 11 -42.64 25.11 -4.43
CA SER A 11 -42.20 23.73 -4.70
C SER A 11 -41.79 23.10 -3.36
N VAL A 12 -42.70 22.31 -2.78
CA VAL A 12 -42.51 21.44 -1.61
C VAL A 12 -41.66 20.20 -1.97
N TYR A 13 -40.74 20.35 -2.91
CA TYR A 13 -39.71 19.38 -3.24
C TYR A 13 -38.37 20.09 -3.13
N SER A 14 -37.89 20.25 -1.89
CA SER A 14 -36.50 20.65 -1.68
C SER A 14 -35.61 19.59 -2.32
N TRP A 15 -34.63 20.05 -3.09
CA TRP A 15 -33.54 19.29 -3.67
C TRP A 15 -32.86 18.31 -2.68
N GLU A 16 -33.03 18.54 -1.37
CA GLU A 16 -32.58 17.68 -0.26
C GLU A 16 -33.33 16.34 -0.16
N SER A 17 -34.54 16.23 -0.71
CA SER A 17 -35.32 14.99 -0.77
C SER A 17 -35.00 14.10 -1.97
N ALA A 18 -34.29 14.63 -2.98
CA ALA A 18 -33.95 13.94 -4.22
C ALA A 18 -32.53 13.33 -4.21
N ILE A 19 -31.71 13.64 -3.21
CA ILE A 19 -30.42 12.96 -3.00
C ILE A 19 -30.73 11.67 -2.25
N PRO A 20 -30.51 10.47 -2.84
CA PRO A 20 -30.62 9.23 -2.09
C PRO A 20 -29.73 9.37 -0.85
N ARG A 21 -30.30 9.22 0.35
CA ARG A 21 -29.47 9.07 1.55
C ARG A 21 -28.44 7.99 1.23
N PRO A 22 -27.14 8.24 1.46
CA PRO A 22 -26.14 7.21 1.19
C PRO A 22 -26.56 5.94 1.92
N VAL A 23 -26.82 4.86 1.19
CA VAL A 23 -27.20 3.56 1.77
C VAL A 23 -25.92 2.73 1.88
N GLY A 24 -25.72 2.06 3.01
CA GLY A 24 -24.54 1.25 3.29
C GLY A 24 -23.51 1.98 4.16
N VAL A 25 -22.25 1.52 4.09
CA VAL A 25 -21.15 1.96 4.97
C VAL A 25 -20.95 3.48 4.93
N VAL A 26 -21.06 4.10 3.75
CA VAL A 26 -20.86 5.55 3.57
C VAL A 26 -21.93 6.39 4.29
N GLY A 27 -23.13 5.84 4.51
CA GLY A 27 -24.22 6.54 5.19
C GLY A 27 -24.30 6.28 6.69
N ASP A 28 -23.52 5.33 7.20
CA ASP A 28 -23.44 5.00 8.61
C ASP A 28 -22.01 5.23 9.13
N PRO A 29 -21.74 6.37 9.79
CA PRO A 29 -20.40 6.69 10.28
C PRO A 29 -19.91 5.71 11.36
N TYR A 30 -20.82 5.06 12.10
CA TYR A 30 -20.44 4.06 13.09
C TYR A 30 -20.02 2.76 12.41
N LEU A 31 -20.73 2.34 11.35
CA LEU A 31 -20.32 1.20 10.55
C LEU A 31 -18.98 1.45 9.83
N ALA A 32 -18.81 2.62 9.21
CA ALA A 32 -17.55 3.00 8.56
C ALA A 32 -16.39 3.05 9.55
N GLY A 33 -16.57 3.73 10.68
CA GLY A 33 -15.55 3.82 11.74
C GLY A 33 -15.24 2.44 12.33
N GLY A 34 -16.26 1.61 12.56
CA GLY A 34 -16.12 0.25 13.06
C GLY A 34 -15.33 -0.66 12.11
N LEU A 35 -15.60 -0.59 10.81
CA LEU A 35 -14.84 -1.34 9.81
C LEU A 35 -13.37 -0.91 9.78
N VAL A 36 -13.10 0.40 9.68
CA VAL A 36 -11.71 0.91 9.67
C VAL A 36 -10.98 0.49 10.95
N LEU A 37 -11.59 0.65 12.12
CA LEU A 37 -11.01 0.24 13.39
C LEU A 37 -10.77 -1.26 13.46
N GLY A 38 -11.73 -2.08 13.00
CA GLY A 38 -11.59 -3.53 12.94
C GLY A 38 -10.38 -3.95 12.10
N TYR A 39 -10.20 -3.36 10.92
CA TYR A 39 -9.05 -3.63 10.08
C TYR A 39 -7.73 -3.17 10.69
N LEU A 40 -7.70 -2.03 11.40
CA LEU A 40 -6.51 -1.58 12.13
C LEU A 40 -6.11 -2.59 13.21
N VAL A 41 -7.07 -3.11 13.97
CA VAL A 41 -6.82 -4.12 15.01
C VAL A 41 -6.31 -5.42 14.40
N LEU A 42 -6.92 -5.89 13.30
CA LEU A 42 -6.47 -7.09 12.58
C LEU A 42 -5.05 -6.91 12.01
N GLY A 43 -4.77 -5.74 11.43
CA GLY A 43 -3.44 -5.38 10.93
C GLY A 43 -2.40 -5.40 12.05
N LEU A 44 -2.66 -4.72 13.16
CA LEU A 44 -1.76 -4.71 14.31
C LEU A 44 -1.54 -6.12 14.87
N GLY A 45 -2.60 -6.91 15.01
CA GLY A 45 -2.53 -8.30 15.46
C GLY A 45 -1.63 -9.15 14.54
N SER A 46 -1.71 -8.94 13.22
CA SER A 46 -0.87 -9.65 12.26
C SER A 46 0.61 -9.30 12.37
N TYR A 47 0.95 -8.03 12.65
CA TYR A 47 2.32 -7.61 12.93
C TYR A 47 2.86 -8.19 14.23
N ILE A 48 2.08 -8.12 15.32
CA ILE A 48 2.46 -8.72 16.60
C ILE A 48 2.73 -10.21 16.41
N TRP A 49 1.86 -10.91 15.69
CA TRP A 49 2.05 -12.32 15.37
C TRP A 49 3.30 -12.57 14.51
N ALA A 50 3.57 -11.75 13.50
CA ALA A 50 4.76 -11.86 12.67
C ALA A 50 6.06 -11.75 13.51
N PHE A 51 6.17 -10.71 14.34
CA PHE A 51 7.35 -10.52 15.20
C PHE A 51 7.48 -11.60 16.28
N TRP A 52 6.35 -12.04 16.85
CA TRP A 52 6.35 -13.10 17.85
C TRP A 52 6.79 -14.45 17.26
N SER A 53 6.25 -14.80 16.10
CA SER A 53 6.55 -16.08 15.43
C SER A 53 7.98 -16.14 14.88
N GLN A 54 8.56 -15.00 14.49
CA GLN A 54 9.93 -14.89 13.97
C GLN A 54 10.91 -14.24 14.96
N ARG A 55 10.68 -14.39 16.28
CA ARG A 55 11.46 -13.70 17.34
C ARG A 55 12.99 -13.79 17.20
N MET A 56 13.52 -14.88 16.62
CA MET A 56 14.97 -15.05 16.42
C MET A 56 15.50 -14.16 15.29
N ALA A 57 14.72 -13.94 14.23
CA ALA A 57 15.09 -13.10 13.09
C ALA A 57 14.89 -11.59 13.36
N VAL A 58 14.18 -11.23 14.44
CA VAL A 58 13.92 -9.84 14.82
C VAL A 58 15.21 -9.07 15.14
N SER A 59 16.20 -9.72 15.76
CA SER A 59 17.51 -9.10 16.02
C SER A 59 18.20 -8.69 14.72
N ASP A 60 18.20 -9.58 13.72
CA ASP A 60 18.81 -9.33 12.41
C ASP A 60 18.05 -8.28 11.61
N PHE A 61 16.72 -8.25 11.77
CA PHE A 61 15.88 -7.18 11.24
C PHE A 61 16.28 -5.80 11.79
N PHE A 62 16.40 -5.65 13.10
CA PHE A 62 16.82 -4.38 13.70
C PHE A 62 18.27 -4.00 13.35
N LYS A 63 19.16 -4.99 13.25
CA LYS A 63 20.54 -4.77 12.77
C LYS A 63 20.55 -4.24 11.32
N GLY A 64 19.74 -4.83 10.44
CA GLY A 64 19.56 -4.37 9.06
C GLY A 64 18.99 -2.95 8.98
N ILE A 65 17.99 -2.62 9.81
CA ILE A 65 17.48 -1.24 9.92
C ILE A 65 18.59 -0.27 10.29
N LYS A 66 19.36 -0.59 11.35
CA LYS A 66 20.43 0.28 11.86
C LYS A 66 21.47 0.58 10.80
N LEU A 67 21.93 -0.45 10.08
CA LEU A 67 22.89 -0.33 8.99
C LEU A 67 22.31 0.47 7.80
N CYS A 68 21.03 0.27 7.48
CA CYS A 68 20.35 1.07 6.47
C CYS A 68 20.25 2.55 6.87
N THR A 69 20.02 2.86 8.15
CA THR A 69 19.95 4.25 8.62
C THR A 69 21.30 4.94 8.74
N SER A 70 22.37 4.20 9.01
CA SER A 70 23.71 4.77 9.17
C SER A 70 24.42 5.07 7.84
N GLY A 71 23.80 4.77 6.69
CA GLY A 71 24.41 4.94 5.37
C GLY A 71 25.54 3.94 5.07
N SER A 72 25.75 2.95 5.94
CA SER A 72 26.82 1.94 5.83
C SER A 72 26.42 0.79 4.90
N TYR A 73 26.02 1.16 3.68
CA TYR A 73 25.38 0.24 2.73
C TYR A 73 26.31 -0.84 2.17
N SER A 74 27.63 -0.64 2.26
CA SER A 74 28.66 -1.62 1.89
C SER A 74 28.67 -2.88 2.78
N HIS A 75 28.07 -2.81 3.97
CA HIS A 75 28.09 -3.89 4.96
C HIS A 75 26.79 -4.69 5.06
N LEU A 76 25.78 -4.36 4.23
CA LEU A 76 24.50 -5.06 4.27
C LEU A 76 24.60 -6.41 3.57
N THR A 77 24.32 -7.49 4.31
CA THR A 77 23.97 -8.78 3.68
C THR A 77 22.64 -8.62 2.97
N GLY A 78 22.31 -9.46 2.00
CA GLY A 78 21.15 -9.11 1.20
C GLY A 78 19.80 -9.52 1.79
N VAL A 79 19.76 -10.38 2.81
CA VAL A 79 18.61 -10.44 3.75
C VAL A 79 18.40 -9.10 4.46
N GLN A 80 19.46 -8.38 4.83
CA GLN A 80 19.34 -7.04 5.40
C GLN A 80 18.90 -6.00 4.36
N ASN A 81 19.14 -6.22 3.06
CA ASN A 81 18.53 -5.40 2.00
C ASN A 81 17.00 -5.64 1.91
N ILE A 82 16.54 -6.90 2.01
CA ILE A 82 15.09 -7.22 2.11
C ILE A 82 14.47 -6.49 3.31
N HIS A 83 15.13 -6.58 4.49
CA HIS A 83 14.70 -5.88 5.70
C HIS A 83 14.70 -4.34 5.54
N GLY A 84 15.66 -3.80 4.79
CA GLY A 84 15.72 -2.38 4.45
C GLY A 84 14.51 -1.89 3.66
N PHE A 85 14.03 -2.67 2.69
CA PHE A 85 12.82 -2.35 1.93
C PHE A 85 11.57 -2.43 2.82
N PHE A 86 11.51 -3.44 3.68
CA PHE A 86 10.42 -3.63 4.63
C PHE A 86 10.28 -2.49 5.65
N LYS A 87 11.38 -1.86 6.06
CA LYS A 87 11.36 -0.67 6.92
C LYS A 87 10.46 0.45 6.37
N MET A 88 10.52 0.69 5.06
CA MET A 88 9.70 1.75 4.44
C MET A 88 8.21 1.40 4.53
N MET A 89 7.85 0.13 4.35
CA MET A 89 6.48 -0.33 4.49
C MET A 89 5.95 -0.16 5.90
N ILE A 90 6.71 -0.57 6.93
CA ILE A 90 6.30 -0.33 8.34
C ILE A 90 6.10 1.16 8.62
N SER A 91 6.97 2.00 8.07
CA SER A 91 6.87 3.46 8.28
C SER A 91 5.59 4.02 7.65
N MET A 92 5.22 3.54 6.45
CA MET A 92 3.97 3.90 5.80
C MET A 92 2.74 3.34 6.52
N ASP A 93 2.79 2.08 6.97
CA ASP A 93 1.71 1.47 7.75
C ASP A 93 1.45 2.24 9.06
N ALA A 94 2.50 2.77 9.70
CA ALA A 94 2.35 3.64 10.86
C ALA A 94 1.62 4.94 10.49
N LEU A 95 1.97 5.58 9.38
CA LEU A 95 1.29 6.79 8.88
C LEU A 95 -0.17 6.51 8.49
N THR A 96 -0.44 5.40 7.80
CA THR A 96 -1.81 4.98 7.45
C THR A 96 -2.62 4.67 8.71
N THR A 97 -2.00 4.02 9.71
CA THR A 97 -2.65 3.75 11.00
C THR A 97 -3.04 5.05 11.70
N ILE A 98 -2.13 6.03 11.77
CA ILE A 98 -2.41 7.34 12.37
C ILE A 98 -3.56 8.03 11.62
N THR A 99 -3.49 8.11 10.29
CA THR A 99 -4.53 8.77 9.48
C THR A 99 -5.88 8.07 9.57
N ALA A 100 -5.89 6.73 9.62
CA ALA A 100 -7.08 5.92 9.82
C ALA A 100 -7.69 6.11 11.23
N LEU A 101 -6.87 6.20 12.28
CA LEU A 101 -7.35 6.52 13.63
C LEU A 101 -7.99 7.90 13.69
N VAL A 102 -7.35 8.91 13.09
CA VAL A 102 -7.93 10.27 12.98
C VAL A 102 -9.28 10.22 12.23
N LEU A 103 -9.37 9.42 11.15
CA LEU A 103 -10.62 9.22 10.42
C LEU A 103 -11.69 8.57 11.31
N VAL A 104 -11.36 7.51 12.05
CA VAL A 104 -12.28 6.84 12.99
C VAL A 104 -12.81 7.81 14.05
N PHE A 105 -11.92 8.59 14.68
CA PHE A 105 -12.32 9.59 15.68
C PHE A 105 -13.29 10.62 15.10
N LYS A 106 -13.01 11.10 13.88
CA LYS A 106 -13.90 12.06 13.21
C LYS A 106 -15.26 11.46 12.84
N LEU A 107 -15.29 10.19 12.41
CA LEU A 107 -16.51 9.46 12.09
C LEU A 107 -17.38 9.26 13.34
N PHE A 108 -16.83 8.72 14.43
CA PHE A 108 -17.58 8.51 15.68
C PHE A 108 -17.98 9.81 16.37
N GLY A 109 -17.14 10.84 16.29
CA GLY A 109 -17.40 12.15 16.88
C GLY A 109 -18.45 12.97 16.15
N SER A 110 -19.07 12.45 15.08
CA SER A 110 -20.01 13.20 14.23
C SER A 110 -19.43 14.49 13.64
N GLN A 111 -18.09 14.61 13.63
CA GLN A 111 -17.38 15.78 13.10
C GLN A 111 -17.36 15.80 11.57
N CYS A 112 -17.75 14.67 10.95
CA CYS A 112 -17.96 14.54 9.51
C CYS A 112 -19.34 14.97 9.01
N ASN A 113 -20.20 15.54 9.88
CA ASN A 113 -21.57 15.92 9.51
C ASN A 113 -21.69 17.19 8.65
N SER A 114 -20.62 18.00 8.55
CA SER A 114 -20.58 19.18 7.66
C SER A 114 -19.83 18.88 6.36
N LYS A 115 -20.29 19.45 5.24
CA LYS A 115 -19.62 19.34 3.94
C LYS A 115 -18.19 19.88 4.05
N GLY A 116 -17.20 18.99 3.96
CA GLY A 116 -15.78 19.34 3.87
C GLY A 116 -14.90 18.91 5.06
N ASN A 117 -15.43 18.76 6.28
CA ASN A 117 -14.61 18.56 7.49
C ASN A 117 -13.81 17.25 7.57
N CYS A 118 -14.20 16.25 6.78
CA CYS A 118 -13.52 14.95 6.71
C CYS A 118 -12.92 14.64 5.35
N TYR A 119 -13.09 15.53 4.35
CA TYR A 119 -12.62 15.29 3.00
C TYR A 119 -11.10 15.13 2.94
N GLU A 120 -10.35 16.02 3.60
CA GLU A 120 -8.88 15.99 3.61
C GLU A 120 -8.32 14.72 4.29
N VAL A 121 -8.92 14.32 5.42
CA VAL A 121 -8.49 13.14 6.18
C VAL A 121 -8.82 11.87 5.40
N PHE A 122 -10.03 11.78 4.85
CA PHE A 122 -10.44 10.67 3.99
C PHE A 122 -9.56 10.56 2.76
N PHE A 123 -9.24 11.68 2.12
CA PHE A 123 -8.37 11.71 0.94
C PHE A 123 -6.94 11.31 1.28
N THR A 124 -6.39 11.82 2.38
CA THR A 124 -5.06 11.43 2.87
C THR A 124 -5.01 9.94 3.15
N TRP A 125 -6.02 9.40 3.83
CA TRP A 125 -6.13 7.97 4.11
C TRP A 125 -6.22 7.14 2.82
N LEU A 126 -7.03 7.56 1.85
CA LEU A 126 -7.14 6.90 0.54
C LEU A 126 -5.80 6.84 -0.19
N LEU A 127 -5.08 7.97 -0.23
CA LEU A 127 -3.76 8.03 -0.87
C LEU A 127 -2.77 7.09 -0.19
N MET A 128 -2.69 7.15 1.15
CA MET A 128 -1.79 6.27 1.92
C MET A 128 -2.05 4.80 1.60
N ARG A 129 -3.32 4.39 1.48
CA ARG A 129 -3.68 3.02 1.07
C ARG A 129 -3.21 2.65 -0.33
N TYR A 130 -3.32 3.57 -1.31
CA TYR A 130 -2.77 3.31 -2.63
C TYR A 130 -1.24 3.15 -2.59
N PHE A 131 -0.54 3.97 -1.80
CA PHE A 131 0.91 3.84 -1.61
C PHE A 131 1.31 2.52 -0.96
N GLU A 132 0.56 2.08 0.06
CA GLU A 132 0.81 0.80 0.71
C GLU A 132 0.74 -0.36 -0.27
N VAL A 133 -0.27 -0.41 -1.14
CA VAL A 133 -0.38 -1.47 -2.16
C VAL A 133 0.86 -1.47 -3.05
N HIS A 134 1.30 -0.31 -3.53
CA HIS A 134 2.49 -0.23 -4.38
C HIS A 134 3.73 -0.71 -3.66
N LEU A 135 3.94 -0.26 -2.42
CA LEU A 135 5.06 -0.68 -1.59
C LEU A 135 5.03 -2.17 -1.29
N HIS A 136 3.86 -2.72 -1.02
CA HIS A 136 3.66 -4.15 -0.78
C HIS A 136 4.11 -4.98 -2.00
N VAL A 137 3.62 -4.63 -3.19
CA VAL A 137 3.97 -5.34 -4.43
C VAL A 137 5.44 -5.13 -4.78
N LEU A 138 5.98 -3.92 -4.59
CA LEU A 138 7.37 -3.62 -4.84
C LEU A 138 8.29 -4.41 -3.90
N ASN A 139 7.95 -4.50 -2.60
CA ASN A 139 8.66 -5.31 -1.62
C ASN A 139 8.63 -6.79 -1.97
N ALA A 140 7.47 -7.31 -2.38
CA ALA A 140 7.35 -8.70 -2.83
C ALA A 140 8.24 -8.97 -4.04
N LEU A 141 8.25 -8.09 -5.04
CA LEU A 141 9.14 -8.21 -6.20
C LEU A 141 10.62 -8.12 -5.82
N GLY A 142 10.99 -7.15 -4.95
CA GLY A 142 12.35 -7.00 -4.45
C GLY A 142 12.84 -8.26 -3.72
N CYS A 143 11.97 -8.85 -2.89
CA CYS A 143 12.23 -10.13 -2.22
C CYS A 143 12.45 -11.26 -3.23
N LEU A 144 11.61 -11.39 -4.27
CA LEU A 144 11.77 -12.42 -5.30
C LEU A 144 13.06 -12.27 -6.11
N LEU A 145 13.34 -11.05 -6.59
CA LEU A 145 14.56 -10.76 -7.34
C LEU A 145 15.81 -11.06 -6.50
N TYR A 146 15.75 -10.76 -5.20
CA TYR A 146 16.82 -11.10 -4.28
C TYR A 146 17.01 -12.61 -4.13
N LEU A 147 15.92 -13.34 -3.88
CA LEU A 147 15.93 -14.79 -3.73
C LEU A 147 16.29 -15.56 -5.01
N ASP A 148 16.16 -14.93 -6.19
CA ASP A 148 16.59 -15.51 -7.47
C ASP A 148 18.07 -15.16 -7.77
N HIS A 149 18.51 -13.95 -7.43
CA HIS A 149 19.81 -13.41 -7.84
C HIS A 149 20.46 -12.56 -6.73
N PRO A 150 20.94 -13.17 -5.63
CA PRO A 150 21.50 -12.44 -4.48
C PRO A 150 22.70 -11.57 -4.87
N GLN A 151 23.48 -12.00 -5.88
CA GLN A 151 24.65 -11.26 -6.37
C GLN A 151 24.30 -9.91 -7.03
N GLN A 152 23.03 -9.69 -7.40
CA GLN A 152 22.57 -8.42 -7.98
C GLN A 152 21.98 -7.45 -6.94
N ALA A 153 22.13 -7.72 -5.64
CA ALA A 153 21.54 -6.96 -4.54
C ALA A 153 21.66 -5.43 -4.70
N ALA A 154 22.86 -4.95 -5.00
CA ALA A 154 23.13 -3.53 -5.16
C ALA A 154 22.35 -2.91 -6.33
N ARG A 155 22.31 -3.59 -7.50
CA ARG A 155 21.57 -3.12 -8.67
C ARG A 155 20.06 -3.15 -8.43
N VAL A 156 19.55 -4.25 -7.86
CA VAL A 156 18.13 -4.39 -7.51
C VAL A 156 17.70 -3.28 -6.57
N ARG A 157 18.53 -2.94 -5.59
CA ARG A 157 18.28 -1.86 -4.64
C ARG A 157 18.19 -0.47 -5.29
N TRP A 158 19.07 -0.14 -6.22
CA TRP A 158 19.00 1.14 -6.92
C TRP A 158 17.73 1.24 -7.77
N VAL A 159 17.39 0.17 -8.50
CA VAL A 159 16.14 0.10 -9.28
C VAL A 159 14.93 0.24 -8.36
N PHE A 160 14.91 -0.48 -7.24
CA PHE A 160 13.86 -0.38 -6.23
C PHE A 160 13.71 1.05 -5.72
N THR A 161 14.82 1.69 -5.35
CA THR A 161 14.82 3.06 -4.82
C THR A 161 14.30 4.05 -5.87
N ALA A 162 14.68 3.87 -7.15
CA ALA A 162 14.17 4.71 -8.23
C ALA A 162 12.66 4.52 -8.45
N VAL A 163 12.16 3.29 -8.48
CA VAL A 163 10.72 3.00 -8.62
C VAL A 163 9.94 3.54 -7.41
N PHE A 164 10.50 3.43 -6.21
CA PHE A 164 9.92 4.01 -5.01
C PHE A 164 9.84 5.53 -5.08
N LEU A 165 10.93 6.22 -5.42
CA LEU A 165 10.95 7.67 -5.56
C LEU A 165 9.96 8.15 -6.64
N LEU A 166 9.86 7.43 -7.76
CA LEU A 166 8.87 7.71 -8.79
C LEU A 166 7.43 7.56 -8.24
N THR A 167 7.19 6.54 -7.44
CA THR A 167 5.89 6.32 -6.79
C THR A 167 5.55 7.46 -5.82
N VAL A 168 6.52 7.90 -5.00
CA VAL A 168 6.35 9.06 -4.11
C VAL A 168 6.11 10.35 -4.91
N LEU A 169 6.80 10.54 -6.03
CA LEU A 169 6.56 11.68 -6.92
C LEU A 169 5.11 11.67 -7.42
N PHE A 170 4.62 10.53 -7.91
CA PHE A 170 3.22 10.39 -8.30
C PHE A 170 2.25 10.65 -7.15
N ALA A 171 2.59 10.26 -5.92
CA ALA A 171 1.83 10.60 -4.70
C ALA A 171 1.62 12.09 -4.53
N VAL A 172 2.74 12.81 -4.51
CA VAL A 172 2.75 14.24 -4.26
C VAL A 172 2.06 14.94 -5.41
N SER A 173 2.28 14.50 -6.65
CA SER A 173 1.54 15.01 -7.81
C SER A 173 0.03 14.76 -7.70
N CYS A 174 -0.42 13.60 -7.20
CA CYS A 174 -1.84 13.34 -6.94
C CYS A 174 -2.45 14.28 -5.89
N VAL A 175 -1.70 14.60 -4.83
CA VAL A 175 -2.13 15.53 -3.77
C VAL A 175 -2.19 16.95 -4.32
N VAL A 176 -1.12 17.41 -4.97
CA VAL A 176 -0.96 18.80 -5.44
C VAL A 176 -1.86 19.10 -6.63
N ALA A 177 -2.01 18.16 -7.57
CA ALA A 177 -2.84 18.34 -8.76
C ALA A 177 -4.34 18.14 -8.51
N SER A 178 -4.78 18.02 -7.24
CA SER A 178 -6.18 17.92 -6.81
C SER A 178 -6.99 16.91 -7.63
N LEU A 179 -6.97 15.61 -7.28
CA LEU A 179 -7.96 14.57 -7.62
C LEU A 179 -8.45 14.35 -9.06
N VAL A 180 -8.11 15.22 -10.01
CA VAL A 180 -8.75 15.32 -11.32
C VAL A 180 -7.82 14.84 -12.43
N ASN A 181 -6.53 14.67 -12.15
CA ASN A 181 -5.67 14.08 -13.16
C ASN A 181 -5.80 12.56 -13.18
N GLN A 182 -6.85 12.09 -13.86
CA GLN A 182 -7.15 10.70 -14.15
C GLN A 182 -5.89 9.95 -14.62
N GLN A 183 -5.03 10.63 -15.38
CA GLN A 183 -3.77 10.07 -15.90
C GLN A 183 -2.84 9.56 -14.80
N VAL A 184 -2.81 10.21 -13.63
CA VAL A 184 -1.92 9.80 -12.53
C VAL A 184 -2.42 8.50 -11.89
N ILE A 185 -3.74 8.36 -11.70
CA ILE A 185 -4.31 7.13 -11.14
C ILE A 185 -4.23 5.98 -12.15
N PHE A 186 -4.45 6.24 -13.44
CA PHE A 186 -4.18 5.24 -14.49
C PHE A 186 -2.70 4.84 -14.54
N GLY A 187 -1.78 5.80 -14.40
CA GLY A 187 -0.33 5.54 -14.33
C GLY A 187 0.03 4.64 -13.15
N MET A 188 -0.50 4.94 -11.95
CA MET A 188 -0.35 4.08 -10.77
C MET A 188 -0.93 2.68 -10.99
N GLY A 189 -2.11 2.58 -11.63
CA GLY A 189 -2.70 1.30 -12.03
C GLY A 189 -1.79 0.51 -12.96
N ALA A 190 -1.28 1.13 -14.02
CA ALA A 190 -0.36 0.50 -14.97
C ALA A 190 0.92 0.00 -14.28
N VAL A 191 1.50 0.79 -13.36
CA VAL A 191 2.65 0.38 -12.56
C VAL A 191 2.30 -0.81 -11.68
N THR A 192 1.18 -0.77 -10.94
CA THR A 192 0.76 -1.86 -10.05
C THR A 192 0.53 -3.17 -10.80
N PHE A 193 -0.24 -3.14 -11.90
CA PHE A 193 -0.48 -4.33 -12.71
C PHE A 193 0.79 -4.81 -13.43
N GLY A 194 1.66 -3.90 -13.87
CA GLY A 194 2.96 -4.24 -14.44
C GLY A 194 3.87 -4.95 -13.44
N LEU A 195 3.92 -4.47 -12.19
CA LEU A 195 4.65 -5.13 -11.10
C LEU A 195 4.03 -6.50 -10.77
N ALA A 196 2.71 -6.61 -10.74
CA ALA A 196 2.03 -7.89 -10.51
C ALA A 196 2.34 -8.91 -11.61
N ALA A 197 2.30 -8.49 -12.88
CA ALA A 197 2.71 -9.32 -14.01
C ALA A 197 4.18 -9.73 -13.90
N ALA A 198 5.07 -8.81 -13.53
CA ALA A 198 6.50 -9.12 -13.33
C ALA A 198 6.72 -10.17 -12.23
N ILE A 199 5.97 -10.10 -11.12
CA ILE A 199 5.98 -11.10 -10.04
C ILE A 199 5.55 -12.48 -10.57
N ILE A 200 4.44 -12.54 -11.31
CA ILE A 200 3.92 -13.80 -11.89
C ILE A 200 4.95 -14.39 -12.86
N ILE A 201 5.46 -13.60 -13.80
CA ILE A 201 6.46 -14.04 -14.79
C ILE A 201 7.70 -14.56 -14.07
N LYS A 202 8.21 -13.83 -13.07
CA LYS A 202 9.37 -14.29 -12.29
C LYS A 202 9.08 -15.58 -11.53
N CYS A 203 7.89 -15.74 -10.96
CA CYS A 203 7.50 -16.97 -10.28
C CYS A 203 7.40 -18.18 -11.23
N VAL A 204 6.95 -17.98 -12.48
CA VAL A 204 6.79 -19.05 -13.49
C VAL A 204 8.13 -19.42 -14.14
N VAL A 205 8.99 -18.42 -14.40
CA VAL A 205 10.27 -18.59 -15.08
C VAL A 205 11.40 -18.98 -14.11
N SER A 206 11.18 -18.94 -12.80
CA SER A 206 12.21 -19.21 -11.80
C SER A 206 12.78 -20.62 -11.95
N THR A 207 14.07 -20.70 -12.31
CA THR A 207 14.89 -21.91 -12.31
C THR A 207 15.48 -22.21 -10.92
N ALA A 208 14.94 -21.60 -9.87
CA ALA A 208 15.55 -21.65 -8.56
C ALA A 208 15.47 -23.04 -7.91
N PRO A 209 16.43 -23.40 -7.05
CA PRO A 209 16.43 -24.69 -6.36
C PRO A 209 15.13 -24.89 -5.56
N PRO A 210 14.63 -26.13 -5.42
CA PRO A 210 13.39 -26.43 -4.68
C PRO A 210 13.37 -25.86 -3.25
N SER A 211 14.54 -25.69 -2.63
CA SER A 211 14.72 -25.12 -1.29
C SER A 211 14.31 -23.64 -1.20
N THR A 212 14.47 -22.83 -2.25
CA THR A 212 14.07 -21.41 -2.23
C THR A 212 12.60 -21.20 -2.63
N ALA A 213 12.00 -22.16 -3.34
CA ALA A 213 10.60 -22.09 -3.75
C ALA A 213 9.62 -22.04 -2.56
N ILE A 214 10.00 -22.63 -1.42
CA ILE A 214 9.20 -22.65 -0.17
C ILE A 214 8.98 -21.23 0.38
N TYR A 215 9.93 -20.32 0.16
CA TYR A 215 9.86 -18.93 0.64
C TYR A 215 9.23 -17.98 -0.38
N LYS A 216 9.39 -18.25 -1.68
CA LYS A 216 8.85 -17.42 -2.78
C LYS A 216 7.33 -17.52 -2.90
N LYS A 217 6.78 -18.73 -2.84
CA LYS A 217 5.35 -18.97 -3.09
C LYS A 217 4.44 -18.18 -2.13
N PRO A 218 4.66 -18.18 -0.80
CA PRO A 218 3.80 -17.40 0.10
C PRO A 218 3.87 -15.88 -0.16
N VAL A 219 5.06 -15.35 -0.46
CA VAL A 219 5.25 -13.93 -0.81
C VAL A 219 4.45 -13.55 -2.05
N VAL A 220 4.52 -14.38 -3.10
CA VAL A 220 3.74 -14.17 -4.34
C VAL A 220 2.25 -14.22 -4.05
N ILE A 221 1.78 -15.23 -3.31
CA ILE A 221 0.35 -15.41 -2.99
C ILE A 221 -0.19 -14.18 -2.28
N VAL A 222 0.51 -13.71 -1.23
CA VAL A 222 0.07 -12.53 -0.46
C VAL A 222 0.04 -11.30 -1.36
N ALA A 223 1.07 -11.07 -2.16
CA ALA A 223 1.10 -9.93 -3.09
C ALA A 223 -0.04 -9.96 -4.11
N MET A 224 -0.35 -11.13 -4.68
CA MET A 224 -1.45 -11.27 -5.64
C MET A 224 -2.81 -11.09 -4.95
N VAL A 225 -2.98 -11.59 -3.73
CA VAL A 225 -4.20 -11.35 -2.93
C VAL A 225 -4.38 -9.86 -2.66
N THR A 226 -3.32 -9.13 -2.31
CA THR A 226 -3.34 -7.67 -2.13
C THR A 226 -3.81 -6.97 -3.41
N VAL A 227 -3.23 -7.32 -4.57
CA VAL A 227 -3.61 -6.73 -5.85
C VAL A 227 -5.06 -7.05 -6.22
N LEU A 228 -5.46 -8.32 -6.12
CA LEU A 228 -6.76 -8.79 -6.59
C LEU A 228 -7.91 -8.33 -5.71
N PHE A 229 -7.75 -8.35 -4.38
CA PHE A 229 -8.86 -8.08 -3.48
C PHE A 229 -8.84 -6.66 -2.90
N ALA A 230 -7.67 -6.05 -2.74
CA ALA A 230 -7.59 -4.73 -2.09
C ALA A 230 -7.41 -3.57 -3.08
N PHE A 231 -6.75 -3.80 -4.22
CA PHE A 231 -6.52 -2.76 -5.22
C PHE A 231 -7.50 -2.82 -6.40
N THR A 232 -7.62 -3.97 -7.05
CA THR A 232 -8.35 -4.13 -8.32
C THR A 232 -9.82 -3.65 -8.24
N PRO A 233 -10.61 -3.98 -7.20
CA PRO A 233 -12.01 -3.56 -7.14
C PRO A 233 -12.14 -2.04 -7.05
N ASN A 234 -11.29 -1.39 -6.25
CA ASN A 234 -11.27 0.07 -6.11
C ASN A 234 -10.82 0.74 -7.41
N PHE A 235 -9.80 0.21 -8.06
CA PHE A 235 -9.30 0.74 -9.32
C PHE A 235 -10.35 0.68 -10.42
N VAL A 236 -11.02 -0.47 -10.61
CA VAL A 236 -12.08 -0.64 -11.61
C VAL A 236 -13.23 0.33 -11.35
N LEU A 237 -13.69 0.46 -10.10
CA LEU A 237 -14.77 1.38 -9.74
C LEU A 237 -14.38 2.85 -9.93
N TYR A 238 -13.13 3.21 -9.62
CA TYR A 238 -12.61 4.54 -9.89
C TYR A 238 -12.60 4.85 -11.39
N THR A 239 -12.10 3.93 -12.22
CA THR A 239 -12.10 4.08 -13.68
C THR A 239 -13.52 4.26 -14.24
N LEU A 240 -14.50 3.49 -13.74
CA LEU A 240 -15.90 3.63 -14.14
C LEU A 240 -16.47 5.00 -13.74
N LEU A 241 -16.23 5.43 -12.48
CA LEU A 241 -16.64 6.75 -11.99
C LEU A 241 -16.05 7.88 -12.84
N SER A 242 -14.77 7.76 -13.16
CA SER A 242 -13.98 8.73 -13.92
C SER A 242 -14.50 8.92 -15.35
N ASN A 243 -14.86 7.83 -16.03
CA ASN A 243 -15.42 7.87 -17.39
C ASN A 243 -16.82 8.50 -17.42
N LEU A 244 -17.65 8.24 -16.41
CA LEU A 244 -19.00 8.81 -16.31
C LEU A 244 -18.97 10.30 -15.94
N ALA A 245 -18.01 10.71 -15.11
CA ALA A 245 -17.80 12.12 -14.80
C ALA A 245 -17.43 12.92 -16.06
N SER A 246 -16.61 12.34 -16.96
CA SER A 246 -16.27 12.99 -18.23
C SER A 246 -17.43 13.06 -19.24
N SER A 247 -18.47 12.24 -19.09
CA SER A 247 -19.68 12.31 -19.92
C SER A 247 -20.75 13.27 -19.35
N GLY A 248 -20.45 14.00 -18.27
CA GLY A 248 -21.35 14.98 -17.67
C GLY A 248 -22.46 14.38 -16.78
N GLU A 249 -22.40 13.08 -16.48
CA GLU A 249 -23.37 12.42 -15.60
C GLU A 249 -22.90 12.47 -14.14
N THR A 250 -23.65 13.18 -13.28
CA THR A 250 -23.44 13.17 -11.83
C THR A 250 -23.94 11.86 -11.23
N ASN A 251 -23.06 10.87 -11.13
CA ASN A 251 -23.46 9.53 -10.71
C ASN A 251 -23.11 9.24 -9.24
N HIS A 252 -23.89 9.84 -8.33
CA HIS A 252 -23.78 9.65 -6.88
C HIS A 252 -23.78 8.16 -6.47
N THR A 253 -24.47 7.30 -7.23
CA THR A 253 -24.51 5.85 -7.02
C THR A 253 -23.15 5.18 -7.15
N TYR A 254 -22.34 5.54 -8.15
CA TYR A 254 -21.01 4.97 -8.34
C TYR A 254 -20.01 5.46 -7.29
N TYR A 255 -20.16 6.72 -6.84
CA TYR A 255 -19.36 7.23 -5.72
C TYR A 255 -19.66 6.46 -4.42
N ILE A 256 -20.95 6.23 -4.13
CA ILE A 256 -21.37 5.42 -2.98
C ILE A 256 -20.84 3.99 -3.09
N ALA A 257 -20.95 3.37 -4.27
CA ALA A 257 -20.41 2.02 -4.51
C ALA A 257 -18.88 1.97 -4.33
N TYR A 258 -18.15 2.93 -4.91
CA TYR A 258 -16.70 3.08 -4.75
C TYR A 258 -16.31 3.20 -3.28
N ALA A 259 -16.94 4.11 -2.54
CA ALA A 259 -16.59 4.34 -1.15
C ALA A 259 -16.98 3.14 -0.25
N ASN A 260 -18.11 2.47 -0.51
CA ASN A 260 -18.46 1.22 0.18
C ASN A 260 -17.39 0.13 -0.05
N VAL A 261 -17.01 -0.12 -1.31
CA VAL A 261 -15.97 -1.10 -1.64
C VAL A 261 -14.62 -0.72 -1.03
N LEU A 262 -14.29 0.57 -1.02
CA LEU A 262 -13.07 1.07 -0.38
C LEU A 262 -13.03 0.69 1.10
N PHE A 263 -14.10 0.93 1.87
CA PHE A 263 -14.15 0.54 3.28
C PHE A 263 -14.07 -0.98 3.48
N PHE A 264 -14.74 -1.78 2.64
CA PHE A 264 -14.69 -3.24 2.74
C PHE A 264 -13.33 -3.86 2.37
N THR A 265 -12.57 -3.21 1.49
CA THR A 265 -11.30 -3.74 0.99
C THR A 265 -10.09 -3.28 1.83
N ASN A 266 -10.33 -2.77 3.04
CA ASN A 266 -9.32 -2.16 3.89
C ASN A 266 -8.49 -3.17 4.73
N PHE A 267 -8.29 -4.39 4.24
CA PHE A 267 -7.45 -5.39 4.91
C PHE A 267 -5.98 -5.36 4.44
N ASN A 268 -5.53 -4.29 3.76
CA ASN A 268 -4.13 -4.11 3.34
C ASN A 268 -3.14 -4.28 4.50
N LEU A 269 -3.43 -3.69 5.67
CA LEU A 269 -2.58 -3.78 6.85
C LEU A 269 -2.41 -5.23 7.34
N LEU A 270 -3.47 -6.04 7.25
CA LEU A 270 -3.39 -7.48 7.57
C LEU A 270 -2.44 -8.19 6.59
N LEU A 271 -2.57 -7.91 5.28
CA LEU A 271 -1.69 -8.50 4.28
C LEU A 271 -0.24 -8.03 4.42
N ASN A 272 -0.01 -6.77 4.82
CA ASN A 272 1.32 -6.25 5.11
C ASN A 272 1.99 -6.99 6.27
N GLY A 273 1.24 -7.29 7.34
CA GLY A 273 1.75 -8.11 8.45
C GLY A 273 1.96 -9.58 8.07
N LEU A 274 1.16 -10.13 7.14
CA LEU A 274 1.44 -11.46 6.56
C LEU A 274 2.72 -11.45 5.72
N LEU A 275 2.91 -10.45 4.86
CA LEU A 275 4.12 -10.28 4.06
C LEU A 275 5.35 -10.11 4.95
N CYS A 276 5.23 -9.33 6.04
CA CYS A 276 6.23 -9.20 7.10
C CYS A 276 6.71 -10.56 7.61
N ASN A 277 5.76 -11.41 8.04
CA ASN A 277 6.07 -12.72 8.58
C ASN A 277 6.87 -13.58 7.58
N PHE A 278 6.48 -13.55 6.30
CA PHE A 278 7.20 -14.31 5.27
C PHE A 278 8.58 -13.74 4.96
N MET A 279 8.74 -12.41 4.97
CA MET A 279 10.04 -11.78 4.77
C MET A 279 11.01 -12.05 5.92
N LEU A 280 10.54 -11.97 7.17
CA LEU A 280 11.34 -12.28 8.36
C LEU A 280 11.79 -13.75 8.41
N ARG A 281 11.07 -14.64 7.71
CA ARG A 281 11.38 -16.07 7.64
C ARG A 281 12.41 -16.43 6.56
N VAL A 282 12.81 -15.47 5.71
CA VAL A 282 13.82 -15.71 4.67
C VAL A 282 15.17 -16.01 5.33
N PRO A 283 15.78 -17.19 5.09
CA PRO A 283 17.05 -17.55 5.70
C PRO A 283 18.21 -16.73 5.12
N VAL A 284 19.22 -16.45 5.95
CA VAL A 284 20.52 -15.94 5.49
C VAL A 284 21.24 -17.09 4.79
N THR A 285 21.43 -16.99 3.48
CA THR A 285 22.15 -18.01 2.71
C THR A 285 23.64 -18.02 3.09
N GLU A 286 24.18 -19.18 3.49
CA GLU A 286 25.58 -19.37 3.92
C GLU A 286 26.60 -18.94 2.85
N GLU A 287 26.24 -18.97 1.56
CA GLU A 287 27.06 -18.45 0.45
C GLU A 287 27.33 -16.94 0.56
N GLU A 288 26.43 -16.16 1.18
CA GLU A 288 26.61 -14.72 1.38
C GLU A 288 27.59 -14.38 2.50
N GLU A 289 27.60 -15.18 3.58
CA GLU A 289 28.60 -15.04 4.64
C GLU A 289 29.99 -15.41 4.10
N GLN A 290 30.12 -16.48 3.31
CA GLN A 290 31.40 -16.85 2.69
C GLN A 290 31.93 -15.79 1.71
N GLN A 291 31.07 -15.18 0.87
CA GLN A 291 31.48 -14.13 -0.07
C GLN A 291 31.87 -12.82 0.63
N GLN A 292 31.14 -12.42 1.69
CA GLN A 292 31.53 -11.26 2.50
C GLN A 292 32.83 -11.50 3.26
N THR A 293 33.01 -12.69 3.84
CA THR A 293 34.24 -13.04 4.58
C THR A 293 35.45 -13.01 3.64
N MET A 294 35.35 -13.59 2.44
CA MET A 294 36.42 -13.52 1.43
C MET A 294 36.72 -12.07 0.99
N SER A 295 35.70 -11.22 0.82
CA SER A 295 35.92 -9.82 0.42
C SER A 295 36.59 -8.98 1.52
N LEU A 296 36.28 -9.25 2.79
CA LEU A 296 36.91 -8.61 3.95
C LEU A 296 38.36 -9.09 4.16
N GLU A 297 38.64 -10.36 3.85
CA GLU A 297 39.97 -10.94 3.93
C GLU A 297 40.87 -10.45 2.79
N TYR A 298 40.32 -10.29 1.58
CA TYR A 298 41.02 -9.71 0.43
C TYR A 298 41.33 -8.21 0.58
N TYR A 299 40.47 -7.44 1.28
CA TYR A 299 40.70 -6.02 1.59
C TYR A 299 41.56 -5.77 2.83
N ARG A 300 42.15 -6.81 3.42
CA ARG A 300 43.15 -6.69 4.48
C ARG A 300 44.57 -6.93 3.91
N PRO A 301 45.11 -6.08 3.00
CA PRO A 301 46.51 -6.21 2.64
C PRO A 301 47.34 -5.77 3.86
N ASN A 302 48.03 -6.74 4.47
CA ASN A 302 49.22 -6.58 5.31
C ASN A 302 49.23 -5.33 6.22
N LEU A 303 48.50 -5.40 7.32
CA LEU A 303 48.88 -4.70 8.55
C LEU A 303 49.68 -5.67 9.42
N ILE A 304 50.94 -5.87 9.05
CA ILE A 304 52.01 -6.34 9.94
C ILE A 304 53.14 -5.32 9.80
#